data_AF-A0A916HX15-F1
#
_entry.id   AF-A0A916HX15-F1
#
_cell.length_a   1.000
_cell.length_b   1.000
_cell.length_c   1.000
_cell.angle_alpha   90.00
_cell.angle_beta   90.00
_cell.angle_gamma   90.00
#
_symmetry.space_group_name_H-M   'P 1'
#
loop_
_entity.id
_entity.type
_entity.pdbx_description
1 polymer ?
#
loop_
_entity_poly.entity_id
_entity_poly.type
_entity_poly.pdbx_seq_one_letter_code
_entity_poly.pdbx_strand_id
1 'polypeptide(L)'
;INIVDGINGLASGVSLITFFFLALTSYVFGDHLVFGISVALLAATGGFFVMNFPKGRIFLGDGGAYFIGFAIAELSVMLVNRNPGISPWFPLALMAYPVTEVAFTIFRRKYKKGCSAFMPDRAHLHSLIYKRVTKSNYRTSYVFWLMVILFDSVAFSFLKSSIAMTAVLLSFVLLYISLYCRLVRFKSSGVLKPILGFVRHQGARPISRTSP
;
A
#
# COMPACT_ATOMS: atom_id res chain seq x y z
N ILE A 1 1.30 -5.18 -4.24
CA ILE A 1 1.40 -5.72 -2.86
C ILE A 1 2.82 -5.61 -2.31
N ASN A 2 3.85 -6.13 -2.99
CA ASN A 2 5.26 -6.10 -2.53
C ASN A 2 5.75 -4.77 -1.92
N ILE A 3 5.50 -3.62 -2.58
CA ILE A 3 5.93 -2.30 -2.09
C ILE A 3 5.40 -1.94 -0.69
N VAL A 4 4.28 -2.52 -0.26
CA VAL A 4 3.64 -2.19 1.03
C VAL A 4 3.90 -3.23 2.12
N ASP A 5 4.76 -4.22 1.88
CA ASP A 5 5.09 -5.30 2.84
C ASP A 5 6.10 -4.89 3.93
N GLY A 6 6.56 -3.63 3.94
CA GLY A 6 7.52 -3.13 4.94
C GLY A 6 6.93 -2.90 6.35
N ILE A 7 5.63 -3.13 6.54
CA ILE A 7 4.90 -2.89 7.78
C ILE A 7 4.08 -4.13 8.16
N ASN A 8 4.22 -4.60 9.39
CA ASN A 8 3.54 -5.78 9.94
C ASN A 8 2.02 -5.65 9.78
N GLY A 9 1.43 -6.59 9.03
CA GLY A 9 0.00 -6.66 8.75
C GLY A 9 -0.49 -5.71 7.66
N LEU A 10 0.35 -4.83 7.10
CA LEU A 10 -0.12 -3.88 6.09
C LEU A 10 -0.46 -4.59 4.78
N ALA A 11 0.50 -5.29 4.18
CA ALA A 11 0.30 -6.02 2.93
C ALA A 11 -0.79 -7.09 3.07
N SER A 12 -0.67 -7.97 4.07
CA SER A 12 -1.64 -9.04 4.30
C SER A 12 -3.02 -8.52 4.69
N GLY A 13 -3.13 -7.46 5.50
CA GLY A 13 -4.43 -6.90 5.87
C GLY A 13 -5.13 -6.20 4.71
N VAL A 14 -4.41 -5.47 3.86
CA VAL A 14 -4.98 -4.92 2.62
C VAL A 14 -5.46 -6.05 1.72
N SER A 15 -4.67 -7.10 1.54
CA SER A 15 -5.07 -8.26 0.74
C SER A 15 -6.26 -9.02 1.32
N LEU A 16 -6.37 -9.15 2.64
CA LEU A 16 -7.55 -9.73 3.29
C LEU A 16 -8.81 -8.92 2.96
N ILE A 17 -8.75 -7.60 3.06
CA ILE A 17 -9.89 -6.73 2.73
C ILE A 17 -10.26 -6.90 1.26
N THR A 18 -9.28 -6.90 0.35
CA THR A 18 -9.53 -7.10 -1.09
C THR A 18 -10.15 -8.48 -1.37
N PHE A 19 -9.61 -9.58 -0.82
CA PHE A 19 -10.20 -10.91 -1.00
C PHE A 19 -11.61 -11.02 -0.41
N PHE A 20 -11.88 -10.34 0.72
CA PHE A 20 -13.20 -10.28 1.31
C PHE A 20 -14.20 -9.61 0.36
N PHE A 21 -13.87 -8.45 -0.23
CA PHE A 21 -14.77 -7.78 -1.18
C PHE A 21 -14.90 -8.52 -2.51
N LEU A 22 -13.86 -9.21 -2.99
CA LEU A 22 -13.96 -10.10 -4.15
C LEU A 22 -14.90 -11.28 -3.87
N ALA A 23 -14.79 -11.91 -2.69
CA ALA A 23 -15.68 -12.98 -2.25
C ALA A 23 -17.12 -12.47 -2.09
N LEU A 24 -17.31 -11.32 -1.42
CA LEU A 24 -18.63 -10.73 -1.21
C LEU A 24 -19.32 -10.41 -2.54
N THR A 25 -18.62 -9.76 -3.46
CA THR A 25 -19.17 -9.41 -4.77
C THR A 25 -19.47 -10.65 -5.60
N SER A 26 -18.56 -11.63 -5.68
CA SER A 26 -18.81 -12.87 -6.41
C SER A 26 -19.98 -13.67 -5.83
N TYR A 27 -20.16 -13.67 -4.50
CA TYR A 27 -21.34 -14.26 -3.86
C TYR A 27 -22.64 -13.56 -4.30
N VAL A 28 -22.68 -12.23 -4.30
CA VAL A 28 -23.86 -11.45 -4.73
C VAL A 28 -24.24 -11.72 -6.19
N PHE A 29 -23.26 -11.98 -7.05
CA PHE A 29 -23.49 -12.26 -8.47
C PHE A 29 -23.62 -13.76 -8.79
N GLY A 30 -23.52 -14.64 -7.79
CA GLY A 30 -23.60 -16.10 -7.99
C GLY A 30 -22.38 -16.72 -8.69
N ASP A 31 -21.23 -16.02 -8.73
CA ASP A 31 -20.01 -16.55 -9.34
C ASP A 31 -19.25 -17.45 -8.35
N HIS A 32 -19.70 -18.70 -8.21
CA HIS A 32 -19.17 -19.67 -7.25
C HIS A 32 -17.67 -19.95 -7.43
N LEU A 33 -17.14 -19.86 -8.66
CA LEU A 33 -15.72 -20.11 -8.93
C LEU A 33 -14.84 -19.01 -8.31
N VAL A 34 -15.14 -17.75 -8.63
CA VAL A 34 -14.40 -16.60 -8.09
C VAL A 34 -14.60 -16.53 -6.57
N PHE A 35 -15.81 -16.83 -6.09
CA PHE A 35 -16.10 -16.90 -4.65
C PHE A 35 -15.23 -17.93 -3.93
N GLY A 36 -15.21 -19.17 -4.40
CA GLY A 36 -14.45 -20.25 -3.75
C GLY A 36 -12.95 -19.96 -3.67
N ILE A 37 -12.36 -19.46 -4.78
CA ILE A 37 -10.94 -19.11 -4.81
C ILE A 37 -10.65 -17.90 -3.89
N SER A 38 -11.52 -16.88 -3.90
CA SER A 38 -11.36 -15.70 -3.03
C SER A 38 -11.40 -16.07 -1.55
N VAL A 39 -12.32 -16.94 -1.14
CA VAL A 39 -12.44 -17.42 0.24
C VAL A 39 -11.22 -18.27 0.65
N ALA A 40 -10.74 -19.14 -0.25
CA ALA A 40 -9.54 -19.95 0.02
C ALA A 40 -8.30 -19.06 0.23
N LEU A 41 -8.11 -18.05 -0.61
CA LEU A 41 -7.01 -17.09 -0.48
C LEU A 41 -7.17 -16.17 0.73
N LEU A 42 -8.40 -15.77 1.06
CA LEU A 42 -8.72 -15.05 2.29
C LEU A 42 -8.28 -15.85 3.52
N ALA A 43 -8.64 -17.13 3.60
CA ALA A 43 -8.28 -18.01 4.70
C ALA A 43 -6.76 -18.25 4.79
N ALA A 44 -6.10 -18.53 3.67
CA ALA A 44 -4.65 -18.73 3.60
C ALA A 44 -3.88 -17.45 4.03
N THR A 45 -4.28 -16.29 3.50
CA THR A 45 -3.72 -15.00 3.90
C THR A 45 -4.02 -14.67 5.35
N GLY A 46 -5.17 -15.12 5.87
CA GLY A 46 -5.57 -14.99 7.28
C GLY A 46 -4.65 -15.76 8.22
N GLY A 47 -4.31 -17.00 7.87
CA GLY A 47 -3.31 -17.80 8.59
C GLY A 47 -1.95 -17.11 8.66
N PHE A 48 -1.48 -16.58 7.52
CA PHE A 48 -0.27 -15.76 7.48
C PHE A 48 -0.39 -14.50 8.34
N PHE A 49 -1.52 -13.80 8.25
CA PHE A 49 -1.78 -12.55 8.97
C PHE A 49 -1.67 -12.72 10.49
N VAL A 50 -2.19 -13.81 11.06
CA VAL A 50 -2.09 -14.09 12.51
C VAL A 50 -0.64 -14.21 12.97
N MET A 51 0.24 -14.74 12.11
CA MET A 51 1.66 -14.89 12.41
C MET A 51 2.45 -13.59 12.15
N ASN A 52 2.02 -12.80 11.16
CA ASN A 52 2.67 -11.55 10.77
C ASN A 52 2.23 -10.34 11.63
N PHE A 53 0.98 -10.25 12.03
CA PHE A 53 0.45 -9.14 12.82
C PHE A 53 0.25 -9.52 14.30
N PRO A 54 0.60 -8.67 15.27
CA PRO A 54 1.36 -7.42 15.16
C PRO A 54 2.88 -7.62 15.24
N LYS A 55 3.34 -8.83 15.60
CA LYS A 55 4.73 -9.09 16.02
C LYS A 55 5.71 -9.35 14.87
N GLY A 56 5.24 -9.63 13.66
CA GLY A 56 6.09 -9.92 12.50
C GLY A 56 6.88 -11.23 12.64
N ARG A 57 6.24 -12.31 13.14
CA ARG A 57 6.97 -13.59 13.38
C ARG A 57 7.44 -14.25 12.09
N ILE A 58 6.69 -14.04 11.02
CA ILE A 58 7.05 -14.43 9.65
C ILE A 58 6.83 -13.23 8.72
N PHE A 59 7.64 -13.16 7.67
CA PHE A 59 7.56 -12.14 6.63
C PHE A 59 6.94 -12.75 5.37
N LEU A 60 6.19 -11.93 4.62
CA LEU A 60 5.53 -12.40 3.40
C LEU A 60 6.56 -12.69 2.31
N GLY A 61 7.60 -11.85 2.25
CA GLY A 61 8.68 -11.95 1.29
C GLY A 61 8.20 -11.66 -0.14
N ASP A 62 9.15 -11.64 -1.08
CA ASP A 62 8.84 -11.30 -2.47
C ASP A 62 7.92 -12.33 -3.12
N GLY A 63 8.17 -13.62 -2.86
CA GLY A 63 7.36 -14.72 -3.39
C GLY A 63 5.89 -14.63 -2.98
N GLY A 64 5.61 -14.45 -1.68
CA GLY A 64 4.24 -14.31 -1.18
C GLY A 64 3.57 -13.03 -1.69
N ALA A 65 4.29 -11.92 -1.71
CA ALA A 65 3.74 -10.64 -2.14
C ALA A 65 3.43 -10.60 -3.65
N TYR A 66 4.24 -11.26 -4.48
CA TYR A 66 3.96 -11.41 -5.91
C TYR A 66 2.82 -12.39 -6.17
N PHE A 67 2.79 -13.53 -5.47
CA PHE A 67 1.69 -14.48 -5.59
C PHE A 67 0.34 -13.85 -5.23
N ILE A 68 0.25 -13.17 -4.09
CA ILE A 68 -1.00 -12.48 -3.69
C ILE A 68 -1.37 -11.38 -4.68
N GLY A 69 -0.39 -10.60 -5.16
CA GLY A 69 -0.63 -9.57 -6.17
C GLY A 69 -1.17 -10.13 -7.48
N PHE A 70 -0.59 -11.24 -7.96
CA PHE A 70 -1.07 -11.96 -9.13
C PHE A 70 -2.46 -12.53 -8.92
N ALA A 71 -2.71 -13.20 -7.79
CA ALA A 71 -4.00 -13.81 -7.51
C ALA A 71 -5.14 -12.78 -7.44
N ILE A 72 -4.89 -11.61 -6.83
CA ILE A 72 -5.86 -10.50 -6.84
C ILE A 72 -6.11 -10.02 -8.27
N ALA A 73 -5.07 -9.86 -9.09
CA ALA A 73 -5.22 -9.40 -10.47
C ALA A 73 -6.01 -10.40 -11.32
N GLU A 74 -5.72 -11.70 -11.22
CA GLU A 74 -6.43 -12.74 -11.94
C GLU A 74 -7.91 -12.80 -11.53
N LEU A 75 -8.19 -12.83 -10.23
CA LEU A 75 -9.58 -12.82 -9.73
C LEU A 75 -10.33 -11.55 -10.15
N SER A 76 -9.65 -10.41 -10.22
CA SER A 76 -10.24 -9.14 -10.68
C SER A 76 -10.68 -9.22 -12.15
N VAL A 77 -9.83 -9.78 -13.02
CA VAL A 77 -10.13 -9.96 -14.43
C VAL A 77 -11.27 -10.98 -14.60
N MET A 78 -11.19 -12.12 -13.93
CA MET A 78 -12.24 -13.15 -13.95
C MET A 78 -13.58 -12.57 -13.50
N LEU A 79 -13.61 -11.82 -12.39
CA LEU A 79 -14.83 -11.24 -11.83
C LEU A 79 -15.54 -10.35 -12.85
N VAL A 80 -14.84 -9.41 -13.48
CA VAL A 80 -15.46 -8.47 -14.44
C VAL A 80 -15.83 -9.18 -15.74
N ASN A 81 -14.97 -10.09 -16.23
CA ASN A 81 -15.23 -10.81 -17.48
C ASN A 81 -16.45 -11.75 -17.40
N ARG A 82 -16.65 -12.37 -16.24
CA ARG A 82 -17.75 -13.33 -16.00
C ARG A 82 -19.05 -12.65 -15.57
N ASN A 83 -18.98 -11.41 -15.10
CA ASN A 83 -20.11 -10.70 -14.52
C ASN A 83 -20.22 -9.30 -15.15
N PRO A 84 -20.87 -9.17 -16.33
CA PRO A 84 -20.91 -7.91 -17.09
C PRO A 84 -21.66 -6.77 -16.38
N GLY A 85 -22.40 -7.07 -15.31
CA GLY A 85 -23.04 -6.07 -14.46
C GLY A 85 -22.09 -5.37 -13.48
N ILE A 86 -20.84 -5.82 -13.36
CA ILE A 86 -19.82 -5.22 -12.49
C ILE A 86 -19.01 -4.22 -13.30
N SER A 87 -18.82 -3.02 -12.75
CA SER A 87 -17.95 -2.01 -13.35
C SER A 87 -16.50 -2.53 -13.43
N PRO A 88 -15.82 -2.41 -14.59
CA PRO A 88 -14.40 -2.75 -14.71
C PRO A 88 -13.48 -1.97 -13.76
N TRP A 89 -13.95 -0.83 -13.27
CA TRP A 89 -13.22 0.01 -12.31
C TRP A 89 -13.31 -0.52 -10.87
N PHE A 90 -14.25 -1.41 -10.56
CA PHE A 90 -14.48 -1.89 -9.20
C PHE A 90 -13.25 -2.61 -8.61
N PRO A 91 -12.61 -3.60 -9.28
CA PRO A 91 -11.43 -4.23 -8.71
C PRO A 91 -10.23 -3.28 -8.59
N LEU A 92 -10.13 -2.29 -9.49
CA LEU A 92 -9.12 -1.23 -9.37
C LEU A 92 -9.36 -0.36 -8.13
N ALA A 93 -10.62 -0.10 -7.78
CA ALA A 93 -11.00 0.60 -6.55
C ALA A 93 -10.60 -0.18 -5.30
N LEU A 94 -10.82 -1.50 -5.26
CA LEU A 94 -10.35 -2.36 -4.15
C LEU A 94 -8.83 -2.33 -3.97
N MET A 95 -8.10 -2.06 -5.05
CA MET A 95 -6.64 -1.97 -5.08
C MET A 95 -6.14 -0.52 -5.13
N ALA A 96 -7.00 0.46 -4.83
CA ALA A 96 -6.66 1.88 -4.95
C ALA A 96 -5.40 2.22 -4.15
N TYR A 97 -5.24 1.66 -2.94
CA TYR A 97 -4.04 1.92 -2.12
C TYR A 97 -2.74 1.39 -2.77
N PRO A 98 -2.53 0.08 -2.98
CA PRO A 98 -1.28 -0.41 -3.56
C PRO A 98 -0.99 0.16 -4.95
N VAL A 99 -2.02 0.35 -5.79
CA VAL A 99 -1.86 0.89 -7.14
C VAL A 99 -1.43 2.35 -7.10
N THR A 100 -2.09 3.18 -6.28
CA THR A 100 -1.72 4.59 -6.12
C THR A 100 -0.31 4.73 -5.56
N GLU A 101 0.08 3.91 -4.59
CA GLU A 101 1.44 3.94 -4.01
C GLU A 101 2.51 3.66 -5.08
N VAL A 102 2.30 2.65 -5.93
CA VAL A 102 3.23 2.30 -7.02
C VAL A 102 3.27 3.43 -8.06
N ALA A 103 2.11 3.85 -8.57
CA ALA A 103 2.01 4.88 -9.61
C ALA A 103 2.61 6.22 -9.14
N PHE A 104 2.29 6.63 -7.92
CA PHE A 104 2.82 7.85 -7.32
C PHE A 104 4.33 7.76 -7.08
N THR A 105 4.83 6.59 -6.64
CA THR A 105 6.28 6.39 -6.46
C THR A 105 7.03 6.53 -7.79
N ILE A 106 6.52 5.91 -8.86
CA ILE A 106 7.09 6.01 -10.22
C ILE A 106 7.08 7.47 -10.68
N PHE A 107 5.93 8.14 -10.59
CA PHE A 107 5.78 9.56 -10.94
C PHE A 107 6.81 10.41 -10.17
N ARG A 108 6.79 10.35 -8.84
CA ARG A 108 7.68 11.16 -8.00
C ARG A 108 9.16 10.95 -8.31
N ARG A 109 9.58 9.70 -8.57
CA ARG A 109 10.98 9.38 -8.91
C ARG A 109 11.38 9.96 -10.27
N LYS A 110 10.49 9.91 -11.27
CA LYS A 110 10.73 10.49 -12.61
C LYS A 110 10.97 12.01 -12.55
N TYR A 111 10.25 12.72 -11.69
CA TYR A 111 10.37 14.19 -11.57
C TYR A 111 11.49 14.66 -10.63
N LYS A 112 12.07 13.78 -9.80
CA LYS A 112 13.27 14.09 -9.01
C LYS A 112 14.53 13.72 -9.78
N LYS A 113 15.25 14.73 -10.31
CA LYS A 113 16.57 14.53 -10.94
C LYS A 113 17.53 13.78 -9.99
N GLY A 114 18.20 12.74 -10.50
CA GLY A 114 19.32 12.06 -9.82
C GLY A 114 18.98 10.86 -8.93
N CYS A 115 17.74 10.40 -8.86
CA CYS A 115 17.40 9.15 -8.16
C CYS A 115 17.21 8.01 -9.16
N SER A 116 18.14 7.04 -9.20
CA SER A 116 17.95 5.76 -9.90
C SER A 116 16.69 5.06 -9.38
N ALA A 117 15.92 4.43 -10.27
CA ALA A 117 14.73 3.65 -9.93
C ALA A 117 15.03 2.48 -8.96
N PHE A 118 16.29 2.10 -8.79
CA PHE A 118 16.73 1.01 -7.93
C PHE A 118 17.18 1.43 -6.52
N MET A 119 17.17 2.73 -6.17
CA MET A 119 17.55 3.14 -4.81
C MET A 119 16.44 2.85 -3.77
N PRO A 120 16.81 2.38 -2.55
CA PRO A 120 15.86 2.15 -1.46
C PRO A 120 15.04 3.40 -1.13
N ASP A 121 13.72 3.29 -1.23
CA ASP A 121 12.81 4.43 -1.10
C ASP A 121 12.17 4.46 0.26
N ARG A 122 12.49 5.51 1.00
CA ARG A 122 12.04 5.69 2.38
C ARG A 122 10.87 6.66 2.51
N ALA A 123 10.33 7.08 1.37
CA ALA A 123 9.32 8.11 1.29
C ALA A 123 7.97 7.55 0.80
N HIS A 124 7.74 6.24 0.87
CA HIS A 124 6.40 5.68 0.72
C HIS A 124 5.42 6.26 1.75
N LEU A 125 4.12 6.31 1.45
CA LEU A 125 3.14 6.92 2.36
C LEU A 125 3.13 6.19 3.71
N HIS A 126 3.17 4.85 3.70
CA HIS A 126 3.23 4.05 4.92
C HIS A 126 4.49 4.34 5.74
N SER A 127 5.63 4.56 5.08
CA SER A 127 6.88 4.94 5.73
C SER A 127 6.82 6.33 6.37
N LEU A 128 6.12 7.28 5.74
CA LEU A 128 5.92 8.62 6.27
C LEU A 128 4.97 8.62 7.47
N ILE A 129 3.86 7.88 7.40
CA ILE A 129 2.91 7.72 8.51
C ILE A 129 3.61 7.06 9.70
N TYR A 130 4.38 5.99 9.46
CA TYR A 130 5.19 5.36 10.49
C TYR A 130 6.11 6.37 11.20
N LYS A 131 6.88 7.16 10.43
CA LYS A 131 7.88 8.08 11.00
C LYS A 131 7.28 9.31 11.69
N ARG A 132 6.14 9.81 11.19
CA ARG A 132 5.62 11.14 11.55
C ARG A 132 4.35 11.10 12.39
N VAL A 133 3.60 9.99 12.36
CA VAL A 133 2.30 9.88 13.00
C VAL A 133 2.32 8.79 14.08
N THR A 134 2.47 7.52 13.68
CA THR A 134 2.23 6.40 14.59
C THR A 134 3.44 6.04 15.44
N LYS A 135 4.66 6.20 14.90
CA LYS A 135 5.93 5.76 15.51
C LYS A 135 5.93 4.30 15.95
N SER A 136 5.07 3.49 15.34
CA SER A 136 4.87 2.09 15.67
C SER A 136 4.56 1.35 14.37
N ASN A 137 5.30 0.27 14.12
CA ASN A 137 5.23 -0.49 12.88
C ASN A 137 3.79 -1.00 12.65
N TYR A 138 3.30 -1.93 13.48
CA TYR A 138 1.96 -2.50 13.30
C TYR A 138 0.80 -1.49 13.41
N ARG A 139 0.92 -0.43 14.23
CA ARG A 139 -0.14 0.59 14.34
C ARG A 139 -0.34 1.38 13.06
N THR A 140 0.68 1.45 12.21
CA THR A 140 0.58 2.06 10.88
C THR A 140 -0.45 1.31 10.02
N SER A 141 -0.54 0.00 10.17
CA SER A 141 -1.49 -0.85 9.44
C SER A 141 -2.94 -0.47 9.71
N TYR A 142 -3.31 -0.12 10.95
CA TYR A 142 -4.67 0.31 11.30
C TYR A 142 -5.14 1.51 10.47
N VAL A 143 -4.25 2.48 10.20
CA VAL A 143 -4.58 3.67 9.42
C VAL A 143 -4.97 3.29 7.99
N PHE A 144 -4.22 2.37 7.38
CA PHE A 144 -4.49 1.91 6.04
C PHE A 144 -5.69 0.98 5.96
N TRP A 145 -5.88 0.08 6.93
CA TRP A 145 -7.06 -0.78 6.95
C TRP A 145 -8.34 0.03 7.08
N LEU A 146 -8.36 1.03 7.97
CA LEU A 146 -9.51 1.92 8.09
C LEU A 146 -9.78 2.65 6.77
N MET A 147 -8.75 3.21 6.15
CA MET A 147 -8.89 3.89 4.87
C MET A 147 -9.40 2.95 3.77
N VAL A 148 -8.81 1.77 3.62
CA VAL A 148 -9.20 0.79 2.60
C VAL A 148 -10.62 0.27 2.84
N ILE A 149 -10.98 -0.11 4.07
CA ILE A 149 -12.34 -0.58 4.41
C ILE A 149 -13.38 0.49 4.08
N LEU A 150 -13.15 1.76 4.42
CA LEU A 150 -14.09 2.84 4.14
C LEU A 150 -14.29 3.03 2.64
N PHE A 151 -13.21 3.07 1.87
CA PHE A 151 -13.29 3.26 0.42
C PHE A 151 -13.88 2.05 -0.30
N ASP A 152 -13.49 0.83 0.08
CA ASP A 152 -13.99 -0.40 -0.52
C ASP A 152 -15.48 -0.62 -0.20
N SER A 153 -15.95 -0.22 0.98
CA SER A 153 -17.39 -0.25 1.33
C SER A 153 -18.21 0.70 0.45
N VAL A 154 -17.69 1.90 0.18
CA VAL A 154 -18.34 2.84 -0.76
C VAL A 154 -18.28 2.28 -2.18
N ALA A 155 -17.14 1.72 -2.60
CA ALA A 155 -17.00 1.10 -3.92
C ALA A 155 -18.00 -0.05 -4.12
N PHE A 156 -18.17 -0.90 -3.10
CA PHE A 156 -19.15 -1.98 -3.13
C PHE A 156 -20.58 -1.47 -3.28
N SER A 157 -20.94 -0.38 -2.59
CA SER A 157 -22.28 0.22 -2.68
C SER A 157 -22.65 0.71 -4.08
N PHE A 158 -21.65 1.02 -4.91
CA PHE A 158 -21.85 1.51 -6.29
C PHE A 158 -21.21 0.62 -7.35
N LEU A 159 -21.04 -0.68 -7.08
CA LEU A 159 -20.26 -1.60 -7.91
C LEU A 159 -20.70 -1.69 -9.40
N LYS A 160 -21.94 -1.29 -9.73
CA LYS A 160 -22.48 -1.27 -11.11
C LYS A 160 -22.22 0.05 -11.85
N SER A 161 -21.87 1.13 -11.15
CA SER A 161 -21.75 2.48 -11.71
C SER A 161 -20.30 2.88 -11.97
N SER A 162 -19.89 2.91 -13.23
CA SER A 162 -18.53 3.33 -13.64
C SER A 162 -18.21 4.79 -13.28
N ILE A 163 -19.21 5.67 -13.29
CA ILE A 163 -19.05 7.07 -12.90
C ILE A 163 -18.76 7.17 -11.40
N ALA A 164 -19.54 6.46 -10.58
CA ALA A 164 -19.31 6.43 -9.14
C ALA A 164 -17.95 5.80 -8.79
N MET A 165 -17.56 4.71 -9.45
CA MET A 165 -16.23 4.11 -9.24
C MET A 165 -15.09 5.06 -9.59
N THR A 166 -15.21 5.79 -10.70
CA THR A 166 -14.22 6.82 -11.07
C THR A 166 -14.12 7.90 -9.98
N ALA A 167 -15.25 8.36 -9.42
CA ALA A 167 -15.26 9.32 -8.34
C ALA A 167 -14.61 8.79 -7.04
N VAL A 168 -14.87 7.52 -6.69
CA VAL A 168 -14.23 6.84 -5.54
C VAL A 168 -12.72 6.76 -5.74
N LEU A 169 -12.26 6.35 -6.91
CA LEU A 169 -10.83 6.30 -7.25
C LEU A 169 -10.17 7.67 -7.20
N LEU A 170 -10.77 8.69 -7.80
CA LEU A 170 -10.24 10.05 -7.79
C LEU A 170 -10.18 10.62 -6.37
N SER A 171 -11.23 10.43 -5.58
CA SER A 171 -11.24 10.90 -4.18
C SER A 171 -10.17 10.18 -3.34
N PHE A 172 -9.92 8.89 -3.57
CA PHE A 172 -8.82 8.16 -2.94
C PHE A 172 -7.46 8.76 -3.32
N VAL A 173 -7.22 8.96 -4.62
CA VAL A 173 -5.95 9.53 -5.11
C VAL A 173 -5.73 10.94 -4.55
N LEU A 174 -6.77 11.78 -4.51
CA LEU A 174 -6.69 13.11 -3.92
C LEU A 174 -6.39 13.06 -2.42
N LEU A 175 -7.04 12.16 -1.67
CA LEU A 175 -6.74 11.94 -0.25
C LEU A 175 -5.29 11.50 -0.05
N TYR A 176 -4.84 10.51 -0.83
CA TYR A 176 -3.46 10.01 -0.80
C TYR A 176 -2.46 11.14 -1.03
N ILE A 177 -2.63 11.94 -2.10
CA ILE A 177 -1.74 13.06 -2.44
C ILE A 177 -1.78 14.13 -1.35
N SER A 178 -2.95 14.45 -0.82
CA SER A 178 -3.12 15.42 0.28
C SER A 178 -2.36 14.99 1.53
N LEU A 179 -2.55 13.75 1.98
CA LEU A 179 -1.83 13.17 3.12
C LEU A 179 -0.33 13.16 2.88
N TYR A 180 0.10 12.70 1.70
CA TYR A 180 1.51 12.69 1.32
C TYR A 180 2.13 14.09 1.39
N CYS A 181 1.50 15.09 0.76
CA CYS A 181 1.97 16.47 0.75
C CYS A 181 2.07 17.05 2.16
N ARG A 182 1.07 16.81 3.02
CA ARG A 182 1.09 17.25 4.43
C ARG A 182 2.25 16.62 5.21
N LEU A 183 2.47 15.31 5.04
CA LEU A 183 3.51 14.57 5.76
C LEU A 183 4.93 14.89 5.27
N VAL A 184 5.11 15.20 3.99
CA VAL A 184 6.41 15.67 3.45
C VAL A 184 6.71 17.11 3.89
N ARG A 185 5.70 17.99 3.92
CA ARG A 185 5.86 19.38 4.39
C ARG A 185 6.02 19.49 5.91
N PHE A 186 5.83 18.39 6.66
CA PHE A 186 6.00 18.34 8.10
C PHE A 186 7.48 18.63 8.47
N LYS A 187 7.79 19.91 8.65
CA LYS A 187 9.05 20.39 9.25
C LYS A 187 9.23 19.62 10.55
N SER A 188 10.35 18.92 10.70
CA SER A 188 10.79 18.48 12.02
C SER A 188 10.86 19.73 12.88
N SER A 189 10.00 19.86 13.87
CA SER A 189 10.09 20.90 14.88
C SER A 189 11.52 20.89 15.41
N GLY A 190 12.21 22.02 15.23
CA GLY A 190 13.64 22.19 15.41
C GLY A 190 14.11 22.16 16.87
N VAL A 191 13.45 21.40 17.74
CA VAL A 191 13.76 21.35 19.17
C VAL A 191 14.99 20.47 19.47
N LEU A 192 15.39 19.59 18.54
CA LEU A 192 16.56 18.69 18.71
C LEU A 192 17.76 19.02 17.79
N LYS A 193 17.72 20.13 17.05
CA LYS A 193 18.88 20.59 16.26
C LYS A 193 20.16 20.88 17.08
N PRO A 194 20.11 21.32 18.36
CA PRO A 194 21.35 21.62 19.09
C PRO A 194 22.18 20.39 19.46
N ILE A 195 21.57 19.20 19.63
CA ILE A 195 22.27 18.01 20.14
C ILE A 195 23.04 17.27 19.03
N LEU A 196 22.62 17.41 17.77
CA LEU A 196 23.30 16.80 16.62
C LEU A 196 24.42 17.68 16.02
N GLY A 197 24.62 18.90 16.54
CA GLY A 197 25.72 19.78 16.13
C GLY A 197 27.10 19.31 16.62
N PHE A 198 27.15 18.51 17.68
CA PHE A 198 28.41 18.11 18.32
C PHE A 198 29.14 16.96 17.58
N VAL A 199 28.43 16.14 16.81
CA VAL A 199 29.02 15.00 16.09
C VAL A 199 29.60 15.40 14.72
N ARG A 200 29.25 16.59 14.20
CA ARG A 200 29.62 17.00 12.84
C ARG A 200 31.01 17.66 12.72
N HIS A 201 31.68 17.94 13.84
CA HIS A 201 32.96 18.68 13.84
C HIS A 201 34.24 17.82 13.92
N GLN A 202 34.16 16.49 14.04
CA GLN A 202 35.36 15.63 14.15
C GLN A 202 35.73 14.84 12.88
N GLY A 203 35.04 15.02 11.75
CA GLY A 203 35.22 14.18 10.55
C GLY A 203 36.04 14.77 9.39
N ALA A 204 36.59 15.98 9.51
CA ALA A 204 37.28 16.64 8.40
C ALA A 204 38.79 16.71 8.60
N ARG A 205 39.53 15.74 8.03
CA ARG A 205 40.88 15.99 7.51
C ARG A 205 40.95 15.49 6.05
N PRO A 206 41.39 16.32 5.10
CA PRO A 206 41.53 15.91 3.71
C PRO A 206 42.83 15.11 3.53
N ILE A 207 42.74 13.93 2.92
CA ILE A 207 43.92 13.19 2.47
C ILE A 207 44.34 13.80 1.13
N SER A 208 45.48 14.46 1.14
CA SER A 208 46.16 15.00 -0.05
C SER A 208 46.70 13.88 -0.93
N ARG A 209 46.55 14.06 -2.25
CA ARG A 209 47.19 13.29 -3.31
C ARG A 209 48.72 13.39 -3.21
N THR A 210 49.41 12.27 -3.40
CA THR A 210 50.62 12.18 -4.25
C THR A 210 50.89 10.71 -4.61
N SER A 211 50.96 10.43 -5.91
CA SER A 211 51.64 9.28 -6.49
C SER A 211 53.04 9.71 -6.93
N PRO A 212 53.99 8.78 -6.95
CA PRO A 212 54.90 8.64 -8.08
C PRO A 212 54.43 7.51 -8.99
#